data_AF-A0A1I3HRX2-F1
#
_entry.id   AF-A0A1I3HRX2-F1
#
_cell.length_a   1.000
_cell.length_b   1.000
_cell.length_c   1.000
_cell.angle_alpha   90.00
_cell.angle_beta   90.00
_cell.angle_gamma   90.00
#
_symmetry.space_group_name_H-M   'P 1'
#
loop_
_entity.id
_entity.type
_entity.pdbx_description
1 polymer ?
#
loop_
_entity_poly.entity_id
_entity_poly.type
_entity_poly.pdbx_seq_one_letter_code
_entity_poly.pdbx_strand_id
1 'polypeptide(L)' 'MPQSPTNNVSDDDVLAYMNRQLGSGRVKPSVLVSLTQKTFTDVSHERIVQCFNQLESSLLKR' A
#
# COMPACT_ATOMS: atom_id res chain seq x y z
N MET A 1 -9.91 27.02 -7.39
CA MET A 1 -10.42 26.06 -6.39
C MET A 1 -9.21 25.34 -5.78
N PRO A 2 -8.71 25.71 -4.59
CA PRO A 2 -7.71 24.89 -3.91
C PRO A 2 -8.43 23.73 -3.23
N GLN A 3 -8.21 22.52 -3.71
CA GLN A 3 -8.76 21.32 -3.09
C GLN A 3 -8.07 21.14 -1.73
N SER A 4 -8.85 21.30 -0.66
CA SER A 4 -8.40 20.95 0.68
C SER A 4 -8.16 19.44 0.70
N PRO A 5 -6.97 18.94 1.04
CA PRO A 5 -6.71 17.51 1.15
C PRO A 5 -7.35 17.05 2.45
N THR A 6 -8.65 16.78 2.44
CA THR A 6 -9.21 15.77 3.33
C THR A 6 -8.46 14.49 3.01
N ASN A 7 -7.52 14.18 3.89
CA ASN A 7 -6.45 13.21 3.80
C ASN A 7 -6.99 11.76 3.84
N ASN A 8 -7.99 11.46 3.01
CA ASN A 8 -8.46 10.11 2.76
C ASN A 8 -7.42 9.44 1.88
N VAL A 9 -6.50 8.72 2.53
CA VAL A 9 -5.55 7.84 1.87
C VAL A 9 -6.33 6.92 0.93
N SER A 10 -6.10 7.03 -0.36
CA SER A 10 -6.77 6.18 -1.35
C SER A 10 -6.02 4.87 -1.51
N ASP A 11 -6.70 3.84 -2.04
CA ASP A 11 -6.08 2.54 -2.32
C ASP A 11 -4.86 2.68 -3.25
N ASP A 12 -4.89 3.66 -4.16
CA ASP A 12 -3.78 3.99 -5.06
C ASP A 12 -2.53 4.47 -4.30
N ASP A 13 -2.69 5.32 -3.27
CA ASP A 13 -1.58 5.76 -2.41
C ASP A 13 -0.94 4.59 -1.66
N VAL A 14 -1.78 3.68 -1.15
CA VAL A 14 -1.34 2.46 -0.44
C VAL A 14 -0.57 1.55 -1.41
N LEU A 15 -1.09 1.33 -2.61
CA LEU A 15 -0.45 0.52 -3.64
C LEU A 15 0.87 1.13 -4.12
N ALA A 16 0.91 2.44 -4.37
CA ALA A 16 2.12 3.16 -4.78
C ALA A 16 3.21 3.07 -3.71
N TYR A 17 2.84 3.21 -2.43
CA TYR A 17 3.76 3.01 -1.31
C TYR A 17 4.31 1.58 -1.30
N MET A 18 3.43 0.58 -1.37
CA MET A 18 3.82 -0.83 -1.34
C MET A 18 4.77 -1.18 -2.50
N ASN A 19 4.49 -0.69 -3.70
CA ASN A 19 5.31 -0.92 -4.90
C ASN A 19 6.70 -0.29 -4.75
N ARG A 20 6.80 0.93 -4.20
CA ARG A 20 8.09 1.57 -3.88
C ARG A 20 8.91 0.76 -2.87
N GLN A 21 8.28 0.20 -1.84
CA GLN A 21 8.97 -0.62 -0.84
C GLN A 21 9.50 -1.92 -1.44
N LEU A 22 8.71 -2.60 -2.29
CA LEU A 22 9.16 -3.79 -3.01
C LEU A 22 10.27 -3.49 -4.01
N GLY A 23 10.14 -2.38 -4.76
CA GLY A 23 11.16 -1.92 -5.72
C GLY A 23 12.49 -1.55 -5.06
N SER A 24 12.48 -1.21 -3.75
CA SER A 24 13.71 -0.97 -3.01
C SER A 24 14.51 -2.25 -2.70
N GLY A 25 13.91 -3.45 -2.84
CA GLY A 25 14.55 -4.73 -2.52
C GLY A 25 14.89 -4.95 -1.04
N ARG A 26 14.57 -3.98 -0.17
CA ARG A 26 14.88 -4.00 1.27
C ARG A 26 13.70 -4.45 2.13
N VAL A 27 12.50 -4.48 1.56
CA VAL A 27 11.27 -4.84 2.27
C VAL A 27 10.75 -6.15 1.72
N LYS A 28 10.56 -7.13 2.62
CA LYS A 28 9.96 -8.41 2.27
C LYS A 28 8.43 -8.26 2.15
N PRO A 29 7.77 -8.97 1.21
CA PRO A 29 6.31 -8.97 1.10
C PRO A 29 5.63 -9.30 2.43
N SER A 30 6.20 -10.23 3.19
CA SER A 30 5.69 -10.67 4.50
C SER A 30 5.65 -9.57 5.57
N VAL A 31 6.52 -8.55 5.51
CA VAL A 31 6.49 -7.39 6.43
C VAL A 31 5.83 -6.16 5.82
N LEU A 32 5.48 -6.21 4.53
CA LEU A 32 4.96 -5.07 3.79
C LEU A 32 3.60 -4.62 4.33
N VAL A 33 2.69 -5.55 4.60
CA VAL A 33 1.37 -5.26 5.21
C VAL A 33 1.53 -4.54 6.55
N SER A 34 2.42 -5.05 7.42
CA SER A 34 2.69 -4.44 8.73
C SER A 34 3.34 -3.06 8.62
N LEU A 35 4.24 -2.86 7.66
CA LEU A 35 4.90 -1.58 7.42
C LEU A 35 3.92 -0.54 6.88
N THR A 36 3.06 -0.94 5.95
CA THR A 36 2.02 -0.10 5.36
C THR A 36 0.99 0.28 6.43
N GLN A 37 0.60 -0.65 7.31
CA GLN A 37 -0.32 -0.35 8.42
C GLN A 37 0.26 0.66 9.43
N LYS A 38 1.57 0.62 9.66
CA LYS A 38 2.27 1.62 10.50
C LYS A 38 2.34 3.00 9.83
N THR A 39 2.38 3.02 8.50
CA THR A 39 2.47 4.26 7.71
C THR A 39 1.09 4.90 7.53
N PHE A 40 0.08 4.08 7.29
CA PHE A 40 -1.30 4.48 7.07
C PHE A 40 -2.17 3.99 8.21
N THR A 41 -2.08 4.68 9.35
CA THR A 41 -2.85 4.34 10.57
C THR A 41 -4.36 4.54 10.41
N ASP A 42 -4.77 5.33 9.42
CA ASP A 42 -6.17 5.61 9.07
C ASP A 42 -6.78 4.50 8.20
N VAL A 43 -5.94 3.63 7.62
CA VAL A 43 -6.39 2.56 6.72
C VAL A 43 -6.52 1.25 7.49
N SER A 44 -7.72 0.66 7.41
CA SER A 44 -8.00 -0.66 8.01
C SER A 44 -7.10 -1.75 7.45
N HIS A 45 -6.72 -2.71 8.31
CA HIS A 45 -5.88 -3.84 7.94
C HIS A 45 -6.43 -4.62 6.72
N GLU A 46 -7.75 -4.85 6.67
CA GLU A 46 -8.39 -5.54 5.55
C GLU A 46 -8.13 -4.85 4.21
N ARG A 47 -8.20 -3.52 4.19
CA ARG A 47 -7.97 -2.72 2.98
C ARG A 47 -6.52 -2.83 2.51
N ILE A 48 -5.59 -2.79 3.46
CA ILE A 48 -4.15 -2.99 3.21
C ILE A 48 -3.90 -4.40 2.63
N VAL A 49 -4.51 -5.43 3.19
CA VAL A 49 -4.41 -6.82 2.67
C VAL A 49 -5.01 -6.92 1.27
N GLN A 50 -6.14 -6.25 0.99
CA GLN A 50 -6.71 -6.19 -0.36
C GLN A 50 -5.76 -5.52 -1.37
N CYS A 51 -5.13 -4.40 -1.01
CA CYS A 51 -4.11 -3.77 -1.85
C CYS A 51 -2.91 -4.69 -2.08
N PHE A 52 -2.44 -5.38 -1.02
CA PHE A 52 -1.33 -6.31 -1.12
C PHE A 52 -1.63 -7.48 -2.08
N ASN A 53 -2.81 -8.11 -1.95
CA ASN A 53 -3.22 -9.20 -2.83
C ASN A 53 -3.35 -8.76 -4.30
N GLN A 54 -3.86 -7.55 -4.54
CA GLN A 54 -3.91 -6.97 -5.89
C GLN A 54 -2.50 -6.76 -6.47
N LEU A 55 -1.57 -6.27 -5.65
CA LEU A 55 -0.18 -6.07 -6.03
C LEU A 55 0.53 -7.41 -6.33
N GLU A 56 0.40 -8.40 -5.45
CA GLU A 56 0.96 -9.74 -5.67
C GLU A 56 0.40 -10.40 -6.93
N SER A 57 -0.92 -10.30 -7.15
CA SER A 57 -1.52 -10.80 -8.39
C SER A 57 -0.97 -10.10 -9.63
N SER A 58 -0.66 -8.80 -9.56
CA SER A 58 -0.06 -8.06 -10.67
C SER A 58 1.41 -8.44 -10.90
N LEU A 59 2.16 -8.79 -9.85
CA LEU A 59 3.56 -9.22 -9.93
C LEU A 59 3.67 -10.66 -10.47
N LEU A 60 2.77 -11.55 -10.09
CA LEU A 60 2.74 -12.96 -10.52
C LEU A 60 2.26 -13.16 -11.96
N LYS A 61 1.49 -12.20 -12.50
CA LYS A 61 1.02 -12.21 -13.90
C LYS A 61 2.06 -11.69 -14.90
N ARG A 62 3.27 -11.35 -14.44
CA ARG A 62 4.33 -10.74 -15.24
C ARG A 62 5.28 -11.77 -15.82
#